data_AF-A0A956QVK0-F1
#
_entry.id   AF-A0A956QVK0-F1
#
_cell.length_a   1.000
_cell.length_b   1.000
_cell.length_c   1.000
_cell.angle_alpha   90.00
_cell.angle_beta   90.00
_cell.angle_gamma   90.00
#
_symmetry.space_group_name_H-M   'P 1'
#
loop_
_entity.id
_entity.type
_entity.pdbx_description
1 polymer ?
#
loop_
_entity_poly.entity_id
_entity_poly.type
_entity_poly.pdbx_seq_one_letter_code
_entity_poly.pdbx_strand_id
1 'polypeptide(L)'
;MCCSAWPVIFSKTITGTWEVLVDGTVHHVLWYQNRVNAGNDPRDRDFNLLVRLGVQGEDWQRLHRTYHDTDKILASVIEAEVAWRQAGKSPRSYLRASVTEADSAEHTGNCLIIPLSGTWNSIRLLDTSSTPDLLSDIDRAMIIPPVASPVPMAGAGTGRGFARAEVRIVKFDIYDVVLAEDARAIPGALSRVDSDRRPVINEAVFDTLSDWYRCPVALCCFNNEKSGEAKPLGFAFEPLFAENLVVYTLDAHDGRPPDSRTEVWVDHTIFVGSYLNRSEENCGRIIYKNDIPDDLAPFLLDRAMGTPVQGWRRNGDYLFPVAAVRKGEFEGIRTLPPFAPKELNSVTAPLVRTEKYAQLSKP
;
A
#
# COMPACT_ATOMS: atom_id res chain seq x y z
N MET A 1 -2.18 0.92 -4.19
CA MET A 1 -2.03 -0.09 -3.12
C MET A 1 -2.80 0.35 -1.91
N CYS A 2 -3.93 -0.30 -1.75
CA CYS A 2 -4.35 -1.09 -0.60
C CYS A 2 -5.80 -1.48 -0.87
N CYS A 3 -6.33 -2.43 -0.12
CA CYS A 3 -7.77 -2.54 -0.04
C CYS A 3 -8.24 -1.49 0.98
N SER A 4 -9.16 -0.64 0.57
CA SER A 4 -9.86 0.25 1.50
C SER A 4 -11.30 -0.22 1.64
N ALA A 5 -11.90 0.01 2.80
CA ALA A 5 -13.32 -0.26 2.96
C ALA A 5 -14.18 0.77 2.23
N TRP A 6 -13.60 1.92 1.87
CA TRP A 6 -14.27 3.01 1.18
C TRP A 6 -13.39 3.70 0.13
N PRO A 7 -13.97 4.31 -0.92
CA PRO A 7 -13.28 5.20 -1.86
C PRO A 7 -12.32 6.20 -1.24
N VAL A 8 -11.06 6.13 -1.66
CA VAL A 8 -9.98 7.03 -1.22
C VAL A 8 -8.89 7.16 -2.28
N ILE A 9 -8.26 8.34 -2.30
CA ILE A 9 -7.07 8.60 -3.10
C ILE A 9 -5.87 8.57 -2.15
N PHE A 10 -4.97 7.63 -2.41
CA PHE A 10 -3.62 7.68 -1.85
C PHE A 10 -2.67 8.21 -2.91
N SER A 11 -1.65 8.91 -2.46
CA SER A 11 -0.55 9.34 -3.32
C SER A 11 0.79 9.12 -2.63
N LYS A 12 1.88 9.18 -3.41
CA LYS A 12 3.26 9.07 -2.93
C LYS A 12 3.42 7.83 -2.03
N THR A 13 2.92 6.69 -2.49
CA THR A 13 2.94 5.47 -1.69
C THR A 13 4.34 4.85 -1.76
N ILE A 14 4.99 4.72 -0.61
CA ILE A 14 6.26 4.01 -0.46
C ILE A 14 5.98 2.74 0.32
N THR A 15 6.38 1.59 -0.24
CA THR A 15 6.21 0.31 0.44
C THR A 15 7.36 -0.62 0.18
N GLY A 16 7.61 -1.53 1.11
CA GLY A 16 8.58 -2.57 0.89
C GLY A 16 8.55 -3.60 1.99
N THR A 17 9.26 -4.69 1.72
CA THR A 17 9.45 -5.75 2.70
C THR A 17 10.89 -6.19 2.67
N TRP A 18 11.52 -6.32 3.83
CA TRP A 18 12.85 -6.93 3.93
C TRP A 18 12.88 -8.03 4.96
N GLU A 19 13.89 -8.90 4.87
CA GLU A 19 14.21 -9.83 5.95
C GLU A 19 15.33 -9.27 6.85
N VAL A 20 15.17 -9.48 8.15
CA VAL A 20 16.16 -9.16 9.19
C VAL A 20 16.35 -10.36 10.10
N LEU A 21 17.48 -10.41 10.80
CA LEU A 21 17.76 -11.39 11.83
C LEU A 21 17.73 -10.70 13.19
N VAL A 22 16.73 -11.00 14.01
CA VAL A 22 16.58 -10.45 15.37
C VAL A 22 16.60 -11.63 16.32
N ASP A 23 17.53 -11.61 17.28
CA ASP A 23 17.69 -12.66 18.30
C ASP A 23 17.76 -14.08 17.72
N GLY A 24 18.45 -14.23 16.57
CA GLY A 24 18.63 -15.51 15.88
C GLY A 24 17.39 -15.99 15.10
N THR A 25 16.32 -15.20 15.06
CA THR A 25 15.09 -15.51 14.33
C THR A 25 14.94 -14.60 13.12
N VAL A 26 14.56 -15.17 11.98
CA VAL A 26 14.30 -14.39 10.76
C VAL A 26 12.93 -13.74 10.88
N HIS A 27 12.90 -12.42 10.74
CA HIS A 27 11.66 -11.66 10.63
C HIS A 27 11.56 -11.06 9.23
N HIS A 28 10.35 -11.01 8.69
CA HIS A 28 10.02 -10.08 7.64
C HIS A 28 9.54 -8.78 8.29
N VAL A 29 9.97 -7.65 7.74
CA VAL A 29 9.50 -6.33 8.16
C VAL A 29 8.83 -5.67 6.98
N LEU A 30 7.53 -5.46 7.09
CA LEU A 30 6.73 -4.69 6.15
C LEU A 30 6.80 -3.22 6.50
N TRP A 31 6.97 -2.41 5.47
CA TRP A 31 6.94 -0.96 5.55
C TRP A 31 5.89 -0.37 4.63
N TYR A 32 5.20 0.65 5.11
CA TYR A 32 4.21 1.37 4.34
C TYR A 32 4.12 2.83 4.78
N GLN A 33 4.10 3.74 3.81
CA GLN A 33 3.73 5.14 4.00
C GLN A 33 2.97 5.61 2.78
N ASN A 34 1.95 6.42 3.02
CA ASN A 34 1.20 7.08 1.98
C ASN A 34 0.89 8.51 2.40
N ARG A 35 0.34 9.26 1.44
CA ARG A 35 -0.32 10.53 1.69
C ARG A 35 -1.81 10.37 1.41
N VAL A 36 -2.62 10.66 2.42
CA VAL A 36 -4.08 10.53 2.33
C VAL A 36 -4.66 11.81 1.73
N ASN A 37 -5.51 11.68 0.70
CA ASN A 37 -6.25 12.77 0.06
C ASN A 37 -5.37 13.92 -0.45
N ALA A 38 -4.15 13.59 -0.86
CA ALA A 38 -3.18 14.55 -1.35
C ALA A 38 -2.68 14.19 -2.75
N GLY A 39 -3.60 14.11 -3.70
CA GLY A 39 -3.28 13.83 -5.09
C GLY A 39 -4.50 14.10 -5.95
N ASN A 40 -4.26 14.30 -7.24
CA ASN A 40 -5.32 14.18 -8.23
C ASN A 40 -5.37 12.72 -8.64
N ASP A 41 -6.55 12.10 -8.67
CA ASP A 41 -6.70 10.85 -9.42
C ASP A 41 -6.20 11.15 -10.84
N PRO A 42 -5.35 10.31 -11.46
CA PRO A 42 -4.89 10.56 -12.82
C PRO A 42 -6.07 10.77 -13.78
N ARG A 43 -7.22 10.15 -13.49
CA ARG A 43 -8.47 10.27 -14.22
C ARG A 43 -9.19 11.60 -13.97
N ASP A 44 -8.94 12.30 -12.85
CA ASP A 44 -9.69 13.51 -12.49
C ASP A 44 -9.55 14.61 -13.52
N ARG A 45 -8.38 14.75 -14.18
CA ARG A 45 -8.21 15.75 -15.24
C ARG A 45 -9.17 15.50 -16.40
N ASP A 46 -9.16 14.28 -16.91
CA ASP A 46 -9.91 13.92 -18.11
C ASP A 46 -11.40 13.74 -17.77
N PHE A 47 -11.73 13.25 -16.58
CA PHE A 47 -13.08 13.23 -16.02
C PHE A 47 -13.67 14.64 -15.93
N ASN A 48 -12.95 15.60 -15.35
CA ASN A 48 -13.43 16.98 -15.23
C ASN A 48 -13.63 17.64 -16.60
N LEU A 49 -12.78 17.32 -17.58
CA LEU A 49 -12.95 17.79 -18.96
C LEU A 49 -14.25 17.23 -19.57
N LEU A 50 -14.46 15.92 -19.48
CA LEU A 50 -15.65 15.25 -20.04
C LEU A 50 -16.95 15.75 -19.38
N VAL A 51 -16.95 15.89 -18.06
CA VAL A 51 -18.10 16.44 -17.32
C VAL A 51 -18.36 17.88 -17.71
N ARG A 52 -17.33 18.73 -17.87
CA ARG A 52 -17.50 20.13 -18.28
C ARG A 52 -18.18 20.22 -19.65
N LEU A 53 -17.75 19.40 -20.60
CA LEU A 53 -18.37 19.31 -21.93
C LEU A 53 -19.84 18.91 -21.82
N GLY A 54 -20.16 17.90 -21.01
CA GLY A 54 -21.55 17.48 -20.78
C GLY A 54 -22.42 18.57 -20.12
N VAL A 55 -21.90 19.32 -19.16
CA VAL A 55 -22.60 20.46 -18.54
C VAL A 55 -22.88 21.57 -19.55
N GLN A 56 -21.97 21.78 -20.51
CA GLN A 56 -22.10 22.76 -21.59
C GLN A 56 -23.01 22.30 -22.75
N GLY A 57 -23.51 21.06 -22.70
CA GLY A 57 -24.31 20.47 -23.78
C GLY A 57 -23.49 20.04 -25.00
N GLU A 58 -22.17 19.94 -24.86
CA GLU A 58 -21.27 19.45 -25.91
C GLU A 58 -21.21 17.90 -25.94
N ASP A 59 -20.83 17.34 -27.09
CA ASP A 59 -20.69 15.88 -27.32
C ASP A 59 -19.45 15.33 -26.61
N TRP A 60 -19.55 15.15 -25.29
CA TRP A 60 -18.52 14.51 -24.49
C TRP A 60 -18.36 13.02 -24.84
N GLN A 61 -19.39 12.35 -25.36
CA GLN A 61 -19.32 10.92 -25.71
C GLN A 61 -18.28 10.67 -26.81
N ARG A 62 -18.15 11.59 -27.77
CA ARG A 62 -17.09 11.52 -28.79
C ARG A 62 -15.70 11.50 -28.18
N LEU A 63 -15.44 12.37 -27.21
CA LEU A 63 -14.13 12.47 -26.57
C LEU A 63 -13.89 11.33 -25.57
N HIS A 64 -14.94 10.89 -24.88
CA HIS A 64 -14.91 9.73 -23.97
C HIS A 64 -14.47 8.45 -24.67
N ARG A 65 -14.89 8.20 -25.92
CA ARG A 65 -14.40 7.05 -26.69
C ARG A 65 -12.87 7.02 -26.81
N THR A 66 -12.22 8.17 -26.87
CA THR A 66 -10.75 8.27 -26.90
C THR A 66 -10.13 7.99 -25.53
N TYR A 67 -10.74 8.48 -24.45
CA TYR A 67 -10.23 8.35 -23.08
C TYR A 67 -10.60 7.03 -22.40
N HIS A 68 -11.65 6.34 -22.85
CA HIS A 68 -12.07 5.07 -22.29
C HIS A 68 -10.95 4.03 -22.36
N ASP A 69 -10.15 4.08 -23.42
CA ASP A 69 -9.05 3.13 -23.61
C ASP A 69 -7.85 3.44 -22.69
N THR A 70 -7.60 4.72 -22.37
CA THR A 70 -6.45 5.17 -21.57
C THR A 70 -6.72 5.26 -20.07
N ASP A 71 -7.89 5.75 -19.67
CA ASP A 71 -8.16 6.18 -18.29
C ASP A 71 -9.33 5.41 -17.64
N LYS A 72 -9.99 4.52 -18.39
CA LYS A 72 -11.07 3.64 -17.89
C LYS A 72 -12.18 4.37 -17.14
N ILE A 73 -12.47 5.61 -17.53
CA ILE A 73 -13.56 6.44 -16.96
C ILE A 73 -14.89 5.89 -17.45
N LEU A 74 -15.83 5.59 -16.55
CA LEU A 74 -17.14 5.07 -16.92
C LEU A 74 -18.10 6.17 -17.40
N ALA A 75 -18.78 5.93 -18.52
CA ALA A 75 -19.78 6.85 -19.09
C ALA A 75 -20.90 7.19 -18.08
N SER A 76 -21.38 6.18 -17.34
CA SER A 76 -22.42 6.36 -16.32
C SER A 76 -21.99 7.29 -15.19
N VAL A 77 -20.70 7.31 -14.82
CA VAL A 77 -20.16 8.21 -13.79
C VAL A 77 -20.10 9.64 -14.31
N ILE A 78 -19.76 9.84 -15.59
CA ILE A 78 -19.79 11.15 -16.25
C ILE A 78 -21.22 11.69 -16.27
N GLU A 79 -22.18 10.88 -16.71
CA GLU A 79 -23.60 11.26 -16.76
C GLU A 79 -24.14 11.66 -15.38
N ALA A 80 -23.85 10.86 -14.35
CA ALA A 80 -24.25 11.15 -12.99
C ALA A 80 -23.64 12.47 -12.47
N GLU A 81 -22.37 12.73 -12.77
CA GLU A 81 -21.70 13.97 -12.35
C GLU A 81 -22.15 15.20 -13.15
N VAL A 82 -22.49 15.06 -14.44
CA VAL A 82 -23.11 16.13 -15.24
C VAL A 82 -24.43 16.56 -14.60
N ALA A 83 -25.30 15.59 -14.29
CA ALA A 83 -26.57 15.87 -13.61
C ALA A 83 -26.37 16.53 -12.24
N TRP A 84 -25.39 16.07 -11.46
CA TRP A 84 -25.00 16.65 -10.17
C TRP A 84 -24.61 18.14 -10.29
N ARG A 85 -23.76 18.49 -11.25
CA ARG A 85 -23.32 19.89 -11.45
C ARG A 85 -24.42 20.77 -12.05
N GLN A 86 -25.27 20.23 -12.92
CA GLN A 86 -26.45 20.94 -13.44
C GLN A 86 -27.45 21.27 -12.32
N ALA A 87 -27.51 20.46 -11.26
CA ALA A 87 -28.29 20.75 -10.05
C ALA A 87 -27.64 21.81 -9.13
N GLY A 88 -26.55 22.45 -9.54
CA GLY A 88 -25.86 23.50 -8.78
C GLY A 88 -24.96 23.00 -7.66
N LYS A 89 -24.71 21.68 -7.59
CA LYS A 89 -23.84 21.09 -6.57
C LYS A 89 -22.35 21.23 -6.93
N SER A 90 -21.48 21.25 -5.93
CA SER A 90 -20.03 21.41 -6.12
C SER A 90 -19.39 20.21 -6.84
N PRO A 91 -18.39 20.42 -7.72
CA PRO A 91 -17.67 19.34 -8.41
C PRO A 91 -17.14 18.24 -7.46
N ARG A 92 -17.29 16.98 -7.87
CA ARG A 92 -16.67 15.81 -7.22
C ARG A 92 -15.51 15.27 -8.04
N SER A 93 -14.58 14.58 -7.39
CA SER A 93 -13.57 13.74 -8.06
C SER A 93 -14.22 12.51 -8.69
N TYR A 94 -13.55 11.87 -9.64
CA TYR A 94 -14.03 10.67 -10.31
C TYR A 94 -14.38 9.56 -9.29
N LEU A 95 -13.47 9.28 -8.35
CA LEU A 95 -13.67 8.29 -7.29
C LEU A 95 -14.92 8.59 -6.45
N ARG A 96 -15.14 9.84 -6.05
CA ARG A 96 -16.33 10.23 -5.28
C ARG A 96 -17.61 10.19 -6.10
N ALA A 97 -17.54 10.52 -7.39
CA ALA A 97 -18.68 10.43 -8.29
C ALA A 97 -19.04 8.97 -8.65
N SER A 98 -18.10 8.03 -8.47
CA SER A 98 -18.30 6.60 -8.76
C SER A 98 -19.04 5.85 -7.65
N VAL A 99 -19.28 6.48 -6.51
CA VAL A 99 -20.04 5.94 -5.37
C VAL A 99 -21.46 6.48 -5.37
N THR A 100 -22.43 5.73 -4.84
CA THR A 100 -23.84 6.16 -4.86
C THR A 100 -24.09 7.35 -3.92
N GLU A 101 -25.19 8.11 -4.08
CA GLU A 101 -25.46 9.25 -3.18
C GLU A 101 -25.73 8.80 -1.72
N ALA A 102 -26.39 7.64 -1.53
CA ALA A 102 -26.70 7.05 -0.22
C ALA A 102 -25.44 6.75 0.62
N ASP A 103 -24.32 6.63 -0.06
CA ASP A 103 -23.01 6.25 0.44
C ASP A 103 -22.16 7.49 0.85
N SER A 104 -22.51 8.69 0.36
CA SER A 104 -21.60 9.85 0.32
C SER A 104 -21.75 10.89 1.44
N ALA A 105 -22.82 10.84 2.24
CA ALA A 105 -23.27 12.04 2.94
C ALA A 105 -22.67 12.33 4.34
N GLU A 106 -22.14 11.37 5.10
CA GLU A 106 -21.75 11.65 6.50
C GLU A 106 -20.50 10.90 7.03
N HIS A 107 -19.80 10.14 6.19
CA HIS A 107 -18.71 9.27 6.66
C HIS A 107 -17.31 9.81 6.37
N THR A 108 -16.67 10.29 7.44
CA THR A 108 -15.28 10.78 7.41
C THR A 108 -14.26 9.66 7.59
N GLY A 109 -14.63 8.56 8.26
CA GLY A 109 -13.75 7.44 8.54
C GLY A 109 -13.49 6.54 7.33
N ASN A 110 -12.25 6.09 7.16
CA ASN A 110 -11.85 5.10 6.17
C ASN A 110 -10.71 4.24 6.73
N CYS A 111 -10.24 3.26 5.97
CA CYS A 111 -9.16 2.39 6.39
C CYS A 111 -8.29 1.91 5.25
N LEU A 112 -7.08 1.52 5.62
CA LEU A 112 -6.13 0.76 4.84
C LEU A 112 -6.07 -0.65 5.41
N ILE A 113 -6.25 -1.68 4.58
CA ILE A 113 -6.16 -3.08 4.99
C ILE A 113 -4.82 -3.65 4.48
N ILE A 114 -4.01 -4.18 5.41
CA ILE A 114 -2.70 -4.77 5.13
C ILE A 114 -2.70 -6.22 5.63
N PRO A 115 -2.58 -7.21 4.73
CA PRO A 115 -2.29 -8.58 5.13
C PRO A 115 -0.88 -8.69 5.70
N LEU A 116 -0.73 -9.51 6.73
CA LEU A 116 0.52 -9.76 7.43
C LEU A 116 0.80 -11.25 7.36
N SER A 117 1.53 -11.68 6.32
CA SER A 117 1.92 -13.08 6.08
C SER A 117 2.95 -13.61 7.09
N GLY A 118 2.64 -13.44 8.37
CA GLY A 118 3.41 -13.91 9.51
C GLY A 118 2.55 -14.62 10.55
N THR A 119 3.21 -15.24 11.52
CA THR A 119 2.51 -15.92 12.61
C THR A 119 1.91 -14.89 13.57
N TRP A 120 0.64 -15.06 13.96
CA TRP A 120 -0.10 -14.08 14.78
C TRP A 120 0.69 -13.56 15.99
N ASN A 121 1.28 -14.48 16.75
CA ASN A 121 1.99 -14.16 17.99
C ASN A 121 3.32 -13.43 17.80
N SER A 122 3.85 -13.40 16.58
CA SER A 122 5.10 -12.71 16.25
C SER A 122 4.90 -11.28 15.74
N ILE A 123 3.66 -10.89 15.41
CA ILE A 123 3.36 -9.59 14.82
C ILE A 123 3.61 -8.47 15.84
N ARG A 124 4.51 -7.56 15.47
CA ARG A 124 4.87 -6.35 16.21
C ARG A 124 4.69 -5.13 15.32
N LEU A 125 3.89 -4.17 15.78
CA LEU A 125 3.90 -2.81 15.24
C LEU A 125 5.17 -2.11 15.74
N LEU A 126 5.95 -1.55 14.83
CA LEU A 126 7.17 -0.82 15.10
C LEU A 126 6.84 0.65 15.36
N ASP A 127 7.38 1.23 16.43
CA ASP A 127 7.22 2.65 16.73
C ASP A 127 8.20 3.46 15.88
N THR A 128 7.67 4.20 14.91
CA THR A 128 8.44 5.12 14.06
C THR A 128 8.15 6.58 14.40
N SER A 129 7.53 6.85 15.55
CA SER A 129 7.03 8.18 15.91
C SER A 129 8.13 9.25 15.95
N SER A 130 9.37 8.86 16.28
CA SER A 130 10.59 9.67 16.30
C SER A 130 11.41 9.62 15.00
N THR A 131 11.00 8.80 14.03
CA THR A 131 11.70 8.63 12.73
C THR A 131 10.76 8.91 11.55
N PRO A 132 10.15 10.11 11.45
CA PRO A 132 9.17 10.42 10.42
C PRO A 132 9.73 10.38 8.99
N ASP A 133 11.05 10.57 8.82
CA ASP A 133 11.69 10.60 7.50
C ASP A 133 12.10 9.21 7.00
N LEU A 134 11.92 8.14 7.80
CA LEU A 134 12.47 6.80 7.56
C LEU A 134 12.22 6.30 6.13
N LEU A 135 10.96 6.28 5.67
CA LEU A 135 10.65 5.79 4.32
C LEU A 135 10.99 6.78 3.21
N SER A 136 11.07 8.07 3.52
CA SER A 136 11.60 9.07 2.59
C SER A 136 13.12 8.93 2.38
N ASP A 137 13.86 8.47 3.40
CA ASP A 137 15.29 8.16 3.29
C ASP A 137 15.51 6.90 2.44
N ILE A 138 14.66 5.88 2.59
CA ILE A 138 14.67 4.70 1.71
C ILE A 138 14.36 5.08 0.28
N ASP A 139 13.27 5.82 0.02
CA ASP A 139 12.88 6.27 -1.31
C ASP A 139 14.00 7.07 -2.00
N ARG A 140 14.65 7.99 -1.27
CA ARG A 140 15.82 8.72 -1.77
C ARG A 140 17.01 7.82 -2.07
N ALA A 141 17.26 6.80 -1.26
CA ALA A 141 18.34 5.85 -1.52
C ALA A 141 18.13 5.04 -2.81
N MET A 142 16.88 4.90 -3.28
CA MET A 142 16.58 4.22 -4.55
C MET A 142 16.89 5.10 -5.77
N ILE A 143 17.13 6.39 -5.58
CA ILE A 143 17.59 7.37 -6.57
C ILE A 143 19.12 7.50 -6.43
N ILE A 144 19.90 6.70 -7.17
CA ILE A 144 21.37 6.57 -6.98
C ILE A 144 22.14 7.85 -7.42
N PRO A 145 22.98 8.44 -6.54
CA PRO A 145 24.42 8.67 -6.83
C PRO A 145 25.35 8.34 -5.60
N PRO A 146 26.71 8.40 -5.70
CA PRO A 146 27.64 7.41 -5.13
C PRO A 146 27.98 7.48 -3.62
N VAL A 147 28.63 6.40 -3.19
CA VAL A 147 28.79 5.76 -1.85
C VAL A 147 29.86 6.37 -0.92
N ALA A 148 29.65 6.33 0.41
CA ALA A 148 30.74 6.35 1.42
C ALA A 148 30.39 5.65 2.76
N SER A 149 31.26 4.71 3.23
CA SER A 149 31.27 3.61 4.26
C SER A 149 30.73 3.76 5.73
N PRO A 150 30.61 2.67 6.55
CA PRO A 150 29.74 2.54 7.75
C PRO A 150 30.42 2.29 9.14
N VAL A 151 29.63 2.26 10.24
CA VAL A 151 30.00 1.88 11.65
C VAL A 151 28.82 1.13 12.37
N PRO A 152 28.99 0.19 13.34
CA PRO A 152 27.95 -0.82 13.72
C PRO A 152 27.45 -0.91 15.22
N MET A 153 26.37 -1.72 15.43
CA MET A 153 25.89 -2.51 16.63
C MET A 153 24.98 -1.85 17.72
N ALA A 154 24.07 -2.50 18.51
CA ALA A 154 23.30 -3.78 18.54
C ALA A 154 22.37 -3.88 19.82
N GLY A 155 21.28 -4.69 19.83
CA GLY A 155 20.74 -5.44 21.02
C GLY A 155 19.26 -5.24 21.47
N ALA A 156 18.48 -6.32 21.64
CA ALA A 156 17.00 -6.38 21.84
C ALA A 156 16.51 -7.05 23.16
N GLY A 157 15.17 -7.10 23.37
CA GLY A 157 14.47 -7.84 24.44
C GLY A 157 12.97 -8.15 24.14
N THR A 158 12.44 -9.26 24.69
CA THR A 158 11.20 -9.97 24.28
C THR A 158 10.13 -10.11 25.38
N GLY A 159 8.87 -10.44 25.02
CA GLY A 159 7.80 -10.89 25.94
C GLY A 159 6.55 -11.47 25.25
N ARG A 160 5.99 -12.58 25.77
CA ARG A 160 5.00 -13.53 25.19
C ARG A 160 3.63 -13.53 25.91
N GLY A 161 2.55 -13.97 25.23
CA GLY A 161 1.35 -14.57 25.88
C GLY A 161 0.08 -14.70 25.00
N PHE A 162 -0.49 -15.91 24.93
CA PHE A 162 -1.67 -16.43 24.16
C PHE A 162 -3.04 -16.12 24.81
N ALA A 163 -4.26 -16.32 24.27
CA ALA A 163 -4.89 -16.44 22.94
C ALA A 163 -6.43 -16.44 23.12
N ARG A 164 -7.19 -15.83 22.20
CA ARG A 164 -8.59 -16.11 21.80
C ARG A 164 -8.91 -15.16 20.64
N ALA A 165 -9.29 -15.64 19.43
CA ALA A 165 -9.51 -14.85 18.19
C ALA A 165 -9.29 -13.33 18.39
N GLU A 166 -8.01 -12.98 18.42
CA GLU A 166 -7.56 -11.86 19.23
C GLU A 166 -7.57 -10.61 18.38
N VAL A 167 -8.22 -9.55 18.89
CA VAL A 167 -8.20 -8.25 18.26
C VAL A 167 -7.47 -7.25 19.15
N ARG A 168 -6.30 -6.80 18.67
CA ARG A 168 -5.49 -5.76 19.32
C ARG A 168 -5.75 -4.43 18.63
N ILE A 169 -5.91 -3.35 19.41
CA ILE A 169 -6.07 -2.00 18.85
C ILE A 169 -4.96 -1.12 19.42
N VAL A 170 -4.22 -0.47 18.54
CA VAL A 170 -3.10 0.42 18.88
C VAL A 170 -3.33 1.76 18.18
N LYS A 171 -3.19 2.87 18.91
CA LYS A 171 -3.21 4.22 18.31
C LYS A 171 -1.81 4.54 17.81
N PHE A 172 -1.69 4.94 16.55
CA PHE A 172 -0.42 5.30 15.94
C PHE A 172 -0.61 6.43 14.93
N ASP A 173 -0.06 7.61 15.25
CA ASP A 173 -0.16 8.81 14.40
C ASP A 173 -1.62 9.15 14.00
N ILE A 174 -1.90 9.23 12.70
CA ILE A 174 -3.26 9.47 12.19
C ILE A 174 -4.16 8.23 12.22
N TYR A 175 -3.61 7.06 12.58
CA TYR A 175 -4.30 5.78 12.53
C TYR A 175 -4.76 5.27 13.90
N ASP A 176 -5.93 4.64 13.90
CA ASP A 176 -6.29 3.59 14.84
C ASP A 176 -6.03 2.24 14.15
N VAL A 177 -5.01 1.50 14.58
CA VAL A 177 -4.60 0.23 13.98
C VAL A 177 -5.30 -0.92 14.70
N VAL A 178 -6.15 -1.66 13.99
CA VAL A 178 -6.80 -2.89 14.47
C VAL A 178 -6.07 -4.09 13.87
N LEU A 179 -5.43 -4.90 14.71
CA LEU A 179 -4.83 -6.18 14.31
C LEU A 179 -5.82 -7.30 14.59
N ALA A 180 -6.01 -8.20 13.63
CA ALA A 180 -6.84 -9.38 13.79
C ALA A 180 -6.15 -10.62 13.19
N GLU A 181 -6.27 -11.77 13.87
CA GLU A 181 -5.75 -13.05 13.37
C GLU A 181 -6.46 -13.50 12.08
N ASP A 182 -7.71 -13.06 11.89
CA ASP A 182 -8.54 -13.27 10.72
C ASP A 182 -9.27 -11.97 10.37
N ALA A 183 -9.28 -11.60 9.09
CA ALA A 183 -9.93 -10.38 8.62
C ALA A 183 -11.43 -10.32 8.96
N ARG A 184 -12.10 -11.48 9.04
CA ARG A 184 -13.53 -11.58 9.40
C ARG A 184 -13.85 -11.18 10.84
N ALA A 185 -12.84 -11.08 11.72
CA ALA A 185 -13.03 -10.60 13.08
C ALA A 185 -13.09 -9.06 13.18
N ILE A 186 -12.68 -8.34 12.12
CA ILE A 186 -12.62 -6.87 12.13
C ILE A 186 -13.98 -6.21 12.37
N PRO A 187 -15.08 -6.57 11.68
CA PRO A 187 -16.37 -5.92 11.86
C PRO A 187 -16.81 -5.82 13.34
N GLY A 188 -16.61 -6.89 14.10
CA GLY A 188 -16.95 -6.93 15.53
C GLY A 188 -16.10 -6.02 16.42
N ALA A 189 -14.93 -5.58 15.95
CA ALA A 189 -14.01 -4.73 16.70
C ALA A 189 -14.14 -3.22 16.40
N LEU A 190 -14.83 -2.84 15.32
CA LEU A 190 -14.90 -1.44 14.88
C LEU A 190 -15.56 -0.50 15.89
N SER A 191 -16.44 -1.01 16.75
CA SER A 191 -17.05 -0.24 17.84
C SER A 191 -16.02 0.36 18.81
N ARG A 192 -14.79 -0.18 18.83
CA ARG A 192 -13.66 0.27 19.65
C ARG A 192 -12.76 1.30 18.94
N VAL A 193 -12.96 1.52 17.64
CA VAL A 193 -12.27 2.57 16.86
C VAL A 193 -12.96 3.91 17.12
N ASP A 194 -12.18 4.99 17.20
CA ASP A 194 -12.71 6.34 17.39
C ASP A 194 -13.74 6.66 16.29
N SER A 195 -14.87 7.26 16.67
CA SER A 195 -16.02 7.40 15.77
C SER A 195 -15.72 8.23 14.50
N ASP A 196 -14.80 9.19 14.56
CA ASP A 196 -14.41 10.01 13.40
C ASP A 196 -13.44 9.30 12.44
N ARG A 197 -12.85 8.18 12.86
CA ARG A 197 -11.93 7.33 12.07
C ARG A 197 -12.56 6.00 11.64
N ARG A 198 -13.68 5.63 12.24
CA ARG A 198 -14.36 4.35 12.01
C ARG A 198 -14.84 4.25 10.54
N PRO A 199 -14.34 3.28 9.76
CA PRO A 199 -14.79 3.09 8.39
C PRO A 199 -16.22 2.53 8.34
N VAL A 200 -16.96 2.90 7.30
CA VAL A 200 -18.06 2.06 6.82
C VAL A 200 -17.44 0.86 6.13
N ILE A 201 -17.90 -0.34 6.49
CA ILE A 201 -17.32 -1.58 5.99
C ILE A 201 -18.23 -2.33 5.05
N ASN A 202 -17.62 -2.89 4.02
CA ASN A 202 -18.17 -3.94 3.20
C ASN A 202 -17.58 -5.28 3.66
N GLU A 203 -18.37 -6.10 4.35
CA GLU A 203 -17.92 -7.37 4.92
C GLU A 203 -17.30 -8.32 3.87
N ALA A 204 -17.79 -8.27 2.63
CA ALA A 204 -17.27 -9.09 1.54
C ALA A 204 -15.78 -8.81 1.23
N VAL A 205 -15.27 -7.61 1.52
CA VAL A 205 -13.83 -7.30 1.40
C VAL A 205 -13.03 -8.13 2.38
N PHE A 206 -13.49 -8.21 3.63
CA PHE A 206 -12.81 -8.96 4.69
C PHE A 206 -12.89 -10.47 4.46
N ASP A 207 -14.04 -10.97 4.01
CA ASP A 207 -14.19 -12.38 3.60
C ASP A 207 -13.19 -12.73 2.49
N THR A 208 -13.14 -11.91 1.43
CA THR A 208 -12.24 -12.13 0.28
C THR A 208 -10.78 -12.11 0.71
N LEU A 209 -10.37 -11.13 1.51
CA LEU A 209 -8.98 -11.04 2.00
C LEU A 209 -8.61 -12.20 2.94
N SER A 210 -9.53 -12.62 3.80
CA SER A 210 -9.34 -13.79 4.65
C SER A 210 -9.13 -15.05 3.81
N ASP A 211 -9.96 -15.25 2.78
CA ASP A 211 -9.86 -16.41 1.89
C ASP A 211 -8.59 -16.39 1.03
N TRP A 212 -8.18 -15.21 0.53
CA TRP A 212 -7.08 -15.03 -0.41
C TRP A 212 -5.69 -15.07 0.24
N TYR A 213 -5.56 -14.53 1.46
CA TYR A 213 -4.27 -14.48 2.16
C TYR A 213 -4.15 -15.51 3.29
N ARG A 214 -5.24 -15.82 4.00
CA ARG A 214 -5.28 -16.75 5.14
C ARG A 214 -4.20 -16.46 6.19
N CYS A 215 -4.01 -15.18 6.47
CA CYS A 215 -3.06 -14.69 7.45
C CYS A 215 -3.69 -13.55 8.26
N PRO A 216 -3.05 -13.15 9.38
CA PRO A 216 -3.46 -11.97 10.11
C PRO A 216 -3.50 -10.71 9.24
N VAL A 217 -4.29 -9.73 9.67
CA VAL A 217 -4.43 -8.45 8.98
C VAL A 217 -4.31 -7.28 9.95
N ALA A 218 -3.80 -6.16 9.45
CA ALA A 218 -3.90 -4.85 10.06
C ALA A 218 -4.92 -4.01 9.31
N LEU A 219 -5.82 -3.37 10.06
CA LEU A 219 -6.73 -2.34 9.59
C LEU A 219 -6.27 -1.00 10.16
N CYS A 220 -5.72 -0.13 9.33
CA CYS A 220 -5.28 1.20 9.72
C CYS A 220 -6.42 2.19 9.45
N CYS A 221 -7.25 2.46 10.45
CA CYS A 221 -8.39 3.37 10.35
C CYS A 221 -7.95 4.84 10.46
N PHE A 222 -8.43 5.71 9.58
CA PHE A 222 -8.09 7.14 9.56
C PHE A 222 -9.31 7.99 9.20
N ASN A 223 -9.19 9.30 9.36
CA ASN A 223 -10.20 10.26 8.96
C ASN A 223 -9.79 10.94 7.63
N ASN A 224 -10.62 10.81 6.60
CA ASN A 224 -10.41 11.39 5.28
C ASN A 224 -10.26 12.93 5.30
N GLU A 225 -10.87 13.62 6.25
CA GLU A 225 -10.75 15.09 6.34
C GLU A 225 -9.38 15.54 6.88
N LYS A 226 -8.67 14.63 7.56
CA LYS A 226 -7.32 14.88 8.06
C LYS A 226 -6.31 14.52 6.97
N SER A 227 -6.13 15.41 6.00
CA SER A 227 -5.11 15.25 4.96
C SER A 227 -3.70 15.41 5.54
N GLY A 228 -2.79 14.52 5.19
CA GLY A 228 -1.40 14.57 5.66
C GLY A 228 -0.56 13.44 5.09
N GLU A 229 0.76 13.61 5.17
CA GLU A 229 1.70 12.51 5.03
C GLU A 229 1.69 11.72 6.33
N ALA A 230 1.26 10.47 6.27
CA ALA A 230 1.22 9.63 7.46
C ALA A 230 2.65 9.30 7.89
N LYS A 231 2.88 9.15 9.20
CA LYS A 231 4.16 8.57 9.65
C LYS A 231 4.34 7.15 9.12
N PRO A 232 5.58 6.69 8.89
CA PRO A 232 5.87 5.33 8.43
C PRO A 232 5.23 4.24 9.30
N LEU A 233 4.43 3.36 8.70
CA LEU A 233 3.97 2.13 9.35
C LEU A 233 5.02 1.04 9.14
N GLY A 234 5.40 0.36 10.23
CA GLY A 234 6.30 -0.79 10.21
C GLY A 234 5.69 -1.98 10.96
N PHE A 235 5.66 -3.16 10.35
CA PHE A 235 5.24 -4.40 11.02
C PHE A 235 6.32 -5.46 10.88
N ALA A 236 6.84 -5.95 12.00
CA ALA A 236 7.77 -7.08 12.03
C ALA A 236 7.03 -8.36 12.43
N PHE A 237 7.35 -9.49 11.78
CA PHE A 237 6.75 -10.79 12.07
C PHE A 237 7.63 -11.94 11.59
N GLU A 238 7.52 -13.10 12.24
CA GLU A 238 8.06 -14.36 11.71
C GLU A 238 7.21 -14.78 10.50
N PRO A 239 7.82 -14.99 9.32
CA PRO A 239 7.06 -15.19 8.08
C PRO A 239 6.43 -16.58 7.98
N LEU A 240 5.24 -16.64 7.39
CA LEU A 240 4.61 -17.91 6.97
C LEU A 240 5.32 -18.52 5.75
N PHE A 241 5.92 -17.68 4.90
CA PHE A 241 6.62 -18.04 3.67
C PHE A 241 8.02 -17.41 3.67
N ALA A 242 8.96 -18.03 4.37
CA ALA A 242 10.30 -17.48 4.60
C ALA A 242 11.16 -17.38 3.33
N GLU A 243 10.76 -18.04 2.25
CA GLU A 243 11.45 -18.05 0.96
C GLU A 243 11.02 -16.90 0.04
N ASN A 244 10.01 -16.12 0.42
CA ASN A 244 9.48 -15.03 -0.40
C ASN A 244 9.20 -13.76 0.41
N LEU A 245 9.68 -12.61 -0.08
CA LEU A 245 9.24 -11.30 0.38
C LEU A 245 8.02 -10.87 -0.44
N VAL A 246 6.92 -10.56 0.23
CA VAL A 246 5.72 -10.00 -0.40
C VAL A 246 5.74 -8.51 -0.21
N VAL A 247 5.75 -7.75 -1.31
CA VAL A 247 5.40 -6.33 -1.31
C VAL A 247 3.94 -6.25 -1.70
N TYR A 248 3.09 -5.95 -0.72
CA TYR A 248 1.65 -5.87 -0.95
C TYR A 248 1.37 -4.70 -1.88
N THR A 249 0.76 -4.96 -3.03
CA THR A 249 0.37 -3.94 -4.01
C THR A 249 -1.03 -4.17 -4.55
N LEU A 250 -1.75 -5.17 -4.02
CA LEU A 250 -3.15 -5.43 -4.35
C LEU A 250 -3.98 -4.16 -4.10
N ASP A 251 -4.83 -3.85 -5.07
CA ASP A 251 -5.59 -2.62 -5.09
C ASP A 251 -7.09 -2.91 -5.10
N ALA A 252 -7.81 -2.27 -4.18
CA ALA A 252 -9.26 -2.25 -4.14
C ALA A 252 -9.69 -0.96 -3.42
N HIS A 253 -9.39 0.18 -4.05
CA HIS A 253 -9.70 1.50 -3.50
C HIS A 253 -11.15 1.93 -3.67
N ASP A 254 -12.04 1.07 -4.17
CA ASP A 254 -13.44 1.39 -4.44
C ASP A 254 -14.40 0.92 -3.33
N GLY A 255 -13.87 0.33 -2.24
CA GLY A 255 -14.67 -0.25 -1.16
C GLY A 255 -15.31 -1.61 -1.49
N ARG A 256 -14.95 -2.22 -2.62
CA ARG A 256 -15.41 -3.55 -3.04
C ARG A 256 -14.29 -4.58 -2.88
N PRO A 257 -14.63 -5.88 -2.88
CA PRO A 257 -13.61 -6.92 -2.90
C PRO A 257 -12.63 -6.73 -4.07
N PRO A 258 -11.33 -7.00 -3.89
CA PRO A 258 -10.37 -6.92 -4.98
C PRO A 258 -10.78 -7.83 -6.13
N ASP A 259 -10.77 -7.29 -7.36
CA ASP A 259 -10.99 -8.07 -8.58
C ASP A 259 -9.62 -8.48 -9.16
N SER A 260 -9.43 -9.79 -9.35
CA SER A 260 -8.20 -10.36 -9.89
C SER A 260 -8.05 -10.15 -11.40
N ARG A 261 -9.14 -9.79 -12.10
CA ARG A 261 -9.17 -9.63 -13.55
C ARG A 261 -8.98 -8.19 -14.00
N THR A 262 -9.09 -7.23 -13.08
CA THR A 262 -8.97 -5.80 -13.42
C THR A 262 -7.53 -5.36 -13.58
N GLU A 263 -7.32 -4.37 -14.44
CA GLU A 263 -6.12 -3.56 -14.40
C GLU A 263 -6.32 -2.39 -13.45
N VAL A 264 -5.25 -2.06 -12.72
CA VAL A 264 -5.21 -1.01 -11.72
C VAL A 264 -4.02 -0.11 -12.01
N TRP A 265 -4.16 1.18 -11.73
CA TRP A 265 -3.07 2.13 -11.84
C TRP A 265 -2.17 1.99 -10.62
N VAL A 266 -0.91 1.61 -10.84
CA VAL A 266 0.12 1.53 -9.80
C VAL A 266 0.95 2.80 -9.87
N ASP A 267 1.28 3.39 -8.72
CA ASP A 267 2.03 4.65 -8.58
C ASP A 267 2.98 4.62 -7.37
N HIS A 268 3.57 3.45 -7.13
CA HIS A 268 4.30 3.12 -5.90
C HIS A 268 5.80 3.27 -6.08
N THR A 269 6.52 3.70 -5.05
CA THR A 269 7.90 3.24 -4.88
C THR A 269 7.85 1.92 -4.13
N ILE A 270 8.37 0.85 -4.75
CA ILE A 270 8.51 -0.44 -4.07
C ILE A 270 9.97 -0.74 -3.75
N PHE A 271 10.24 -1.39 -2.63
CA PHE A 271 11.58 -1.84 -2.26
C PHE A 271 11.59 -3.20 -1.55
N VAL A 272 12.74 -3.87 -1.60
CA VAL A 272 13.05 -5.08 -0.85
C VAL A 272 14.49 -5.06 -0.33
N GLY A 273 14.77 -5.84 0.69
CA GLY A 273 16.10 -5.94 1.27
C GLY A 273 16.33 -7.24 2.04
N SER A 274 17.58 -7.50 2.38
CA SER A 274 17.96 -8.63 3.22
C SER A 274 19.17 -8.26 4.06
N TYR A 275 19.18 -8.68 5.32
CA TYR A 275 20.34 -8.57 6.20
C TYR A 275 21.58 -9.34 5.70
N LEU A 276 21.42 -10.26 4.75
CA LEU A 276 22.50 -11.00 4.09
C LEU A 276 22.92 -10.38 2.75
N ASN A 277 22.16 -9.42 2.23
CA ASN A 277 22.55 -8.73 1.01
C ASN A 277 23.68 -7.75 1.33
N ARG A 278 24.81 -7.93 0.64
CA ARG A 278 26.01 -7.10 0.75
C ARG A 278 26.40 -6.46 -0.59
N SER A 279 25.53 -6.53 -1.61
CA SER A 279 25.81 -5.96 -2.92
C SER A 279 25.88 -4.44 -2.85
N GLU A 280 27.01 -3.87 -3.23
CA GLU A 280 27.18 -2.42 -3.34
C GLU A 280 26.70 -1.88 -4.69
N GLU A 281 26.72 -2.71 -5.72
CA GLU A 281 26.40 -2.31 -7.10
C GLU A 281 24.88 -2.24 -7.33
N ASN A 282 24.13 -3.16 -6.72
CA ASN A 282 22.71 -3.30 -6.99
C ASN A 282 21.80 -2.67 -5.92
N CYS A 283 22.36 -2.29 -4.77
CA CYS A 283 21.59 -1.72 -3.65
C CYS A 283 21.87 -0.23 -3.44
N GLY A 284 20.82 0.53 -3.16
CA GLY A 284 20.94 1.87 -2.62
C GLY A 284 21.34 1.81 -1.15
N ARG A 285 22.34 2.60 -0.76
CA ARG A 285 22.66 2.81 0.66
C ARG A 285 21.65 3.77 1.28
N ILE A 286 21.06 3.35 2.39
CA ILE A 286 20.13 4.15 3.16
C ILE A 286 20.90 4.95 4.20
N ILE A 287 20.71 6.26 4.19
CA ILE A 287 21.25 7.16 5.21
C ILE A 287 20.04 7.75 5.93
N TYR A 288 19.79 7.23 7.14
CA TYR A 288 18.71 7.73 7.98
C TYR A 288 19.06 9.11 8.53
N LYS A 289 18.16 10.07 8.30
CA LYS A 289 18.30 11.46 8.80
C LYS A 289 18.01 11.58 10.28
N ASN A 290 17.01 10.84 10.76
CA ASN A 290 16.63 10.85 12.16
C ASN A 290 17.52 9.89 12.95
N ASP A 291 17.70 10.18 14.24
CA ASP A 291 18.28 9.21 15.17
C ASP A 291 17.36 7.99 15.25
N ILE A 292 17.94 6.81 15.13
CA ILE A 292 17.19 5.55 15.17
C ILE A 292 17.12 5.06 16.61
N PRO A 293 15.91 4.89 17.20
CA PRO A 293 15.76 4.30 18.52
C PRO A 293 16.34 2.88 18.59
N ASP A 294 16.90 2.52 19.75
CA ASP A 294 17.54 1.22 19.98
C ASP A 294 16.60 0.03 19.72
N ASP A 295 15.30 0.18 19.99
CA ASP A 295 14.31 -0.87 19.80
C ASP A 295 13.84 -1.00 18.34
N LEU A 296 14.04 0.04 17.53
CA LEU A 296 13.75 0.06 16.10
C LEU A 296 14.95 -0.44 15.28
N ALA A 297 16.17 -0.13 15.72
CA ALA A 297 17.42 -0.42 15.00
C ALA A 297 17.57 -1.87 14.49
N PRO A 298 17.20 -2.93 15.26
CA PRO A 298 17.31 -4.32 14.79
C PRO A 298 16.44 -4.65 13.57
N PHE A 299 15.42 -3.84 13.31
CA PHE A 299 14.48 -4.02 12.20
C PHE A 299 14.84 -3.19 10.96
N LEU A 300 15.91 -2.40 11.00
CA LEU A 300 16.34 -1.55 9.89
C LEU A 300 17.51 -2.15 9.13
N LEU A 301 17.51 -1.93 7.81
CA LEU A 301 18.67 -2.20 6.95
C LEU A 301 19.35 -0.89 6.54
N ASP A 302 20.65 -0.95 6.29
CA ASP A 302 21.42 0.17 5.73
C ASP A 302 21.47 0.12 4.19
N ARG A 303 20.91 -0.92 3.58
CA ARG A 303 20.87 -1.14 2.13
C ARG A 303 19.57 -1.81 1.71
N ALA A 304 19.01 -1.36 0.59
CA ALA A 304 17.85 -1.97 -0.05
C ALA A 304 17.91 -1.79 -1.57
N MET A 305 17.03 -2.50 -2.26
CA MET A 305 16.83 -2.40 -3.69
C MET A 305 15.38 -1.98 -3.94
N GLY A 306 15.15 -1.11 -4.90
CA GLY A 306 13.82 -0.58 -5.14
C GLY A 306 13.72 0.24 -6.40
N THR A 307 12.49 0.53 -6.79
CA THR A 307 12.19 1.30 -7.99
C THR A 307 10.78 1.89 -7.93
N PRO A 308 10.55 3.07 -8.53
CA PRO A 308 9.21 3.53 -8.84
C PRO A 308 8.54 2.59 -9.85
N VAL A 309 7.29 2.23 -9.58
CA VAL A 309 6.43 1.43 -10.44
C VAL A 309 5.23 2.29 -10.80
N GLN A 310 5.14 2.66 -12.07
CA GLN A 310 4.06 3.50 -12.58
C GLN A 310 3.35 2.87 -13.76
N GLY A 311 2.03 3.04 -13.80
CA GLY A 311 1.19 2.68 -14.94
C GLY A 311 0.15 1.60 -14.64
N TRP A 312 -0.69 1.33 -15.65
CA TRP A 312 -1.66 0.25 -15.61
C TRP A 312 -0.96 -1.12 -15.54
N ARG A 313 -1.42 -1.94 -14.60
CA ARG A 313 -0.96 -3.32 -14.37
C ARG A 313 -2.15 -4.18 -13.99
N ARG A 314 -2.12 -5.48 -14.28
CA ARG A 314 -3.05 -6.43 -13.67
C ARG A 314 -3.03 -6.30 -12.14
N ASN A 315 -4.16 -6.48 -11.47
CA ASN A 315 -4.21 -6.39 -10.02
C ASN A 315 -3.35 -7.49 -9.35
N GLY A 316 -2.75 -7.19 -8.19
CA GLY A 316 -1.92 -8.15 -7.45
C GLY A 316 -0.80 -7.52 -6.62
N ASP A 317 -0.04 -8.39 -5.95
CA ASP A 317 1.16 -8.09 -5.17
C ASP A 317 2.43 -8.33 -5.97
N TYR A 318 3.57 -7.87 -5.46
CA TYR A 318 4.88 -8.31 -5.94
C TYR A 318 5.48 -9.34 -4.99
N LEU A 319 5.92 -10.46 -5.55
CA LEU A 319 6.64 -11.51 -4.86
C LEU A 319 8.11 -11.49 -5.27
N PHE A 320 9.01 -11.44 -4.30
CA PHE A 320 10.45 -11.47 -4.52
C PHE A 320 11.04 -12.71 -3.84
N PRO A 321 11.71 -13.62 -4.59
CA PRO A 321 12.42 -14.73 -3.98
C PRO A 321 13.53 -14.23 -3.06
N VAL A 322 13.52 -14.66 -1.80
CA VAL A 322 14.54 -14.27 -0.80
C VAL A 322 15.95 -14.61 -1.29
N ALA A 323 16.11 -15.75 -1.98
CA ALA A 323 17.39 -16.16 -2.56
C ALA A 323 17.95 -15.15 -3.58
N ALA A 324 17.09 -14.53 -4.39
CA ALA A 324 17.47 -13.48 -5.34
C ALA A 324 17.82 -12.19 -4.59
N VAL A 325 16.97 -11.79 -3.63
CA VAL A 325 17.19 -10.59 -2.82
C VAL A 325 18.51 -10.64 -2.05
N ARG A 326 18.89 -11.79 -1.50
CA ARG A 326 20.18 -12.03 -0.82
C ARG A 326 21.39 -11.84 -1.75
N LYS A 327 21.24 -12.12 -3.05
CA LYS A 327 22.29 -11.92 -4.07
C LYS A 327 22.34 -10.49 -4.61
N GLY A 328 21.42 -9.62 -4.20
CA GLY A 328 21.28 -8.29 -4.78
C GLY A 328 20.57 -8.31 -6.14
N GLU A 329 19.70 -9.28 -6.38
CA GLU A 329 18.89 -9.37 -7.59
C GLU A 329 17.48 -8.83 -7.28
N PHE A 330 17.03 -7.83 -8.05
CA PHE A 330 15.70 -7.24 -7.92
C PHE A 330 14.76 -7.85 -8.96
N GLU A 331 14.31 -9.08 -8.69
CA GLU A 331 13.46 -9.89 -9.58
C GLU A 331 12.08 -10.12 -8.97
N GLY A 332 11.22 -9.11 -9.10
CA GLY A 332 9.85 -9.17 -8.58
C GLY A 332 8.89 -9.79 -9.59
N ILE A 333 8.02 -10.69 -9.16
CA ILE A 333 6.94 -11.22 -9.99
C ILE A 333 5.62 -10.67 -9.47
N ARG A 334 4.83 -10.06 -10.35
CA ARG A 334 3.48 -9.64 -9.99
C ARG A 334 2.55 -10.84 -9.97
N THR A 335 1.89 -11.08 -8.85
CA THR A 335 1.05 -12.26 -8.61
C THR A 335 -0.17 -11.92 -7.77
N LEU A 336 -1.22 -12.73 -7.89
CA LEU A 336 -2.32 -12.71 -6.94
C LEU A 336 -1.88 -13.28 -5.58
N PRO A 337 -2.63 -13.01 -4.51
CA PRO A 337 -2.40 -13.62 -3.20
C PRO A 337 -2.40 -15.15 -3.26
N PRO A 338 -1.74 -15.84 -2.31
CA PRO A 338 -1.42 -17.27 -2.42
C PRO A 338 -2.63 -18.18 -2.66
N PHE A 339 -3.80 -17.80 -2.14
CA PHE A 339 -5.03 -18.60 -2.20
C PHE A 339 -6.13 -17.97 -3.07
N ALA A 340 -5.83 -16.87 -3.78
CA ALA A 340 -6.78 -16.26 -4.69
C ALA A 340 -7.15 -17.22 -5.84
N PRO A 341 -8.39 -17.17 -6.38
CA PRO A 341 -8.81 -18.00 -7.50
C PRO A 341 -7.86 -17.83 -8.71
N LYS A 342 -7.24 -18.93 -9.13
CA LYS A 342 -6.33 -18.98 -10.27
C LYS A 342 -7.12 -19.07 -11.58
N GLU A 343 -7.87 -18.02 -11.91
CA GLU A 343 -8.44 -17.93 -13.25
C GLU A 343 -7.41 -17.34 -14.22
N LEU A 344 -6.94 -18.20 -15.14
CA LEU A 344 -6.06 -17.92 -16.28
C LEU A 344 -4.74 -17.19 -15.96
N ASN A 345 -3.78 -18.03 -15.56
CA ASN A 345 -2.33 -17.79 -15.64
C ASN A 345 -1.93 -17.12 -16.96
N SER A 346 -1.71 -15.81 -16.94
CA SER A 346 -0.55 -15.29 -17.65
C SER A 346 0.39 -14.77 -16.59
N VAL A 347 1.47 -15.52 -16.35
CA VAL A 347 2.62 -14.99 -15.61
C VAL A 347 2.99 -13.68 -16.30
N THR A 348 2.82 -12.55 -15.62
CA THR A 348 3.31 -11.27 -16.11
C THR A 348 4.84 -11.34 -16.15
N ALA A 349 5.45 -10.72 -17.15
CA ALA A 349 6.90 -10.66 -17.25
C ALA A 349 7.54 -10.19 -15.93
N PRO A 350 8.66 -10.79 -15.50
CA PRO A 350 9.33 -10.36 -14.28
C PRO A 350 9.65 -8.87 -14.32
N LEU A 351 9.48 -8.19 -13.19
CA LEU A 351 10.03 -6.87 -12.97
C LEU A 351 11.54 -7.04 -12.82
N VAL A 352 12.26 -6.97 -13.94
CA VAL A 352 13.71 -6.91 -13.96
C VAL A 352 14.12 -5.45 -13.99
N ARG A 353 15.05 -5.06 -13.11
CA ARG A 353 15.72 -3.77 -13.19
C ARG A 353 16.57 -3.74 -14.47
N THR A 354 15.97 -3.35 -15.59
CA THR A 354 16.73 -3.13 -16.83
C THR A 354 17.61 -1.90 -16.64
N GLU A 355 18.88 -1.97 -17.05
CA GLU A 355 19.91 -0.92 -16.92
C GLU A 355 19.50 0.47 -17.47
N LYS A 356 18.35 0.57 -18.15
CA LYS A 356 17.83 1.79 -18.78
C LYS A 356 17.46 2.92 -17.82
N TYR A 357 17.23 2.66 -16.53
CA TYR A 357 16.87 3.73 -15.58
C TYR A 357 18.04 4.59 -15.10
N ALA A 358 19.29 4.21 -15.38
CA ALA A 358 20.44 5.08 -15.14
C ALA A 358 20.49 6.31 -16.08
N GLN A 359 19.63 6.36 -17.12
CA GLN A 359 19.67 7.42 -18.14
C GLN A 359 18.58 8.49 -18.02
N LEU A 360 17.60 8.35 -17.11
CA LEU A 360 16.45 9.28 -17.02
C LEU A 360 16.57 10.35 -15.92
N SER A 361 17.74 10.51 -15.30
CA SER A 361 18.01 11.56 -14.32
C SER A 361 19.16 12.48 -14.77
N LYS A 362 19.01 13.09 -15.95
CA LYS A 362 19.71 14.33 -16.29
C LYS A 362 18.69 15.47 -16.42
N PRO A 363 18.92 16.63 -15.78
CA PRO A 363 18.07 17.81 -15.95
C PRO A 363 18.04 18.30 -17.40
#